data_AF-A0A9N9JA35-F1
#
_entry.id   AF-A0A9N9JA35-F1
#
_cell.length_a   1.000
_cell.length_b   1.000
_cell.length_c   1.000
_cell.angle_alpha   90.00
_cell.angle_beta   90.00
_cell.angle_gamma   90.00
#
_symmetry.space_group_name_H-M   'P 1'
#
loop_
_entity.id
_entity.type
_entity.pdbx_description
1 polymer ?
#
loop_
_entity_poly.entity_id
_entity_poly.type
_entity_poly.pdbx_seq_one_letter_code
_entity_poly.pdbx_strand_id
1 'polypeptide(L)'
;ADAVSYCNKVDYYLDLTVTCRMTSIIQNIESPSHKISTEMNIDENSKISKITLAEQITYLEKDFILVVKSKDLDQPRAFVEYNPETETKCVMLTLIPKFALNTTMTELVFVVDRSGSMSYEPMKKAAQALELLLRSLPEDCYFNV
;
A
#
# COMPACT_ATOMS: atom_id res chain seq x y z
N ALA A 1 27.97 40.52 -11.30
CA ALA A 1 26.89 39.63 -10.87
C ALA A 1 27.12 38.32 -11.60
N ASP A 2 27.71 37.34 -10.91
CA ASP A 2 28.04 36.06 -11.53
C ASP A 2 26.74 35.31 -11.80
N ALA A 3 26.38 35.24 -13.07
CA ALA A 3 25.25 34.45 -13.54
C ALA A 3 25.65 32.98 -13.39
N VAL A 4 25.08 32.32 -12.38
CA VAL A 4 25.14 30.87 -12.25
C VAL A 4 24.50 30.26 -13.49
N SER A 5 25.31 29.65 -14.35
CA SER A 5 24.84 28.92 -15.52
C SER A 5 24.46 27.51 -15.10
N TYR A 6 23.17 27.20 -15.14
CA TYR A 6 22.68 25.85 -14.93
C TYR A 6 22.87 25.05 -16.22
N CYS A 7 23.54 23.90 -16.13
CA CYS A 7 23.68 22.98 -17.26
C CYS A 7 22.33 22.28 -17.49
N ASN A 8 21.74 22.44 -18.67
CA ASN A 8 20.51 21.73 -19.07
C ASN A 8 20.74 20.23 -19.34
N LYS A 9 22.00 19.77 -19.31
CA LYS A 9 22.38 18.39 -19.59
C LYS A 9 23.00 17.79 -18.34
N VAL A 10 22.29 16.81 -17.79
CA VAL A 10 22.63 16.17 -16.52
C VAL A 10 23.10 14.75 -16.85
N ASP A 11 24.38 14.45 -16.61
CA ASP A 11 24.99 13.15 -16.93
C ASP A 11 24.93 12.19 -15.72
N TYR A 12 23.85 12.24 -14.94
CA TYR A 12 23.59 11.27 -13.88
C TYR A 12 22.15 10.79 -13.96
N TYR A 13 21.90 9.59 -13.46
CA TYR A 13 20.58 8.99 -13.40
C TYR A 13 20.35 8.42 -12.01
N LEU A 14 19.09 8.42 -11.59
CA LEU A 14 18.66 7.74 -10.39
C LEU A 14 18.64 6.23 -10.64
N ASP A 15 19.45 5.51 -9.88
CA ASP A 15 19.36 4.05 -9.81
C ASP A 15 18.53 3.63 -8.59
N LEU A 16 17.47 2.87 -8.84
CA LEU A 16 16.61 2.31 -7.80
C LEU A 16 16.50 0.80 -8.04
N THR A 17 17.03 0.04 -7.10
CA THR A 17 16.92 -1.42 -7.07
C THR A 17 16.17 -1.85 -5.82
N VAL A 18 15.06 -2.56 -5.99
CA VAL A 18 14.25 -3.11 -4.89
C VAL A 18 14.29 -4.63 -4.98
N THR A 19 14.73 -5.28 -3.90
CA THR A 19 14.60 -6.74 -3.76
C THR A 19 13.39 -7.03 -2.88
N CYS A 20 12.40 -7.69 -3.45
CA CYS A 20 11.18 -8.07 -2.77
C CYS A 20 11.21 -9.55 -2.40
N ARG A 21 10.99 -9.86 -1.13
CA ARG A 21 10.91 -11.23 -0.61
C ARG A 21 9.60 -11.43 0.14
N MET A 22 8.80 -12.39 -0.31
CA MET A 22 7.49 -12.71 0.27
C MET A 22 7.50 -14.07 0.98
N THR A 23 6.48 -14.38 1.80
CA THR A 23 6.33 -15.71 2.41
C THR A 23 5.78 -16.75 1.44
N SER A 24 5.11 -16.28 0.39
CA SER A 24 4.45 -17.07 -0.65
C SER A 24 4.87 -16.60 -2.04
N ILE A 25 4.40 -17.30 -3.06
CA ILE A 25 4.71 -17.06 -4.47
C ILE A 25 4.26 -15.64 -4.85
N ILE A 26 5.15 -14.88 -5.49
CA ILE A 26 4.81 -13.59 -6.06
C ILE A 26 4.02 -13.84 -7.36
N GLN A 27 2.84 -13.23 -7.46
CA GLN A 27 1.94 -13.39 -8.60
C GLN A 27 2.06 -12.23 -9.59
N ASN A 28 2.21 -11.01 -9.08
CA ASN A 28 2.33 -9.81 -9.91
C ASN A 28 3.10 -8.73 -9.17
N ILE A 29 3.82 -7.90 -9.92
CA ILE A 29 4.48 -6.69 -9.44
C ILE A 29 4.17 -5.59 -10.45
N GLU A 30 3.58 -4.50 -9.98
CA GLU A 30 3.23 -3.37 -10.82
C GLU A 30 3.55 -2.03 -10.13
N SER A 31 3.84 -1.01 -10.92
CA SER A 31 4.00 0.36 -10.44
C SER A 31 3.04 1.28 -11.20
N PRO A 32 2.01 1.84 -10.53
CA PRO A 32 1.15 2.85 -11.15
C PRO A 32 1.84 4.21 -11.27
N SER A 33 3.02 4.37 -10.66
CA SER A 33 3.70 5.65 -10.55
C SER A 33 4.78 5.87 -11.62
N HIS A 34 5.60 4.86 -11.90
CA HIS A 34 6.80 4.94 -12.74
C HIS A 34 7.00 3.62 -13.49
N LYS A 35 7.67 3.63 -14.65
CA LYS A 35 7.95 2.37 -15.36
C LYS A 35 9.07 1.58 -14.70
N ILE A 36 8.84 0.29 -14.53
CA ILE A 36 9.76 -0.63 -13.85
C ILE A 36 10.12 -1.80 -14.76
N SER A 37 11.29 -2.38 -14.53
CA SER A 37 11.68 -3.69 -15.03
C SER A 37 11.65 -4.68 -13.85
N THR A 38 11.16 -5.89 -14.09
CA THR A 38 10.97 -6.90 -13.04
C THR A 38 11.61 -8.21 -13.43
N GLU A 39 12.54 -8.68 -12.60
CA GLU A 39 13.15 -10.00 -12.66
C GLU A 39 12.48 -10.88 -11.59
N MET A 40 11.59 -11.77 -12.02
CA MET A 40 10.87 -12.70 -11.13
C MET A 40 11.63 -14.01 -10.96
N ASN A 41 11.39 -14.70 -9.83
CA ASN A 41 11.95 -16.02 -9.51
C ASN A 41 13.48 -16.05 -9.42
N ILE A 42 14.06 -15.09 -8.69
CA ILE A 42 15.52 -15.03 -8.49
C ILE A 42 15.99 -16.26 -7.72
N ASP A 43 17.12 -16.82 -8.13
CA ASP A 43 17.71 -18.04 -7.56
C ASP A 43 16.73 -19.23 -7.53
N GLU A 44 15.91 -19.36 -8.59
CA GLU A 44 14.83 -20.35 -8.71
C GLU A 44 13.77 -20.26 -7.60
N ASN A 45 13.74 -19.14 -6.87
CA ASN A 45 12.82 -18.90 -5.77
C ASN A 45 11.71 -17.94 -6.18
N SER A 46 10.52 -18.48 -6.41
CA SER A 46 9.33 -17.72 -6.81
C SER A 46 8.77 -16.75 -5.77
N LYS A 47 9.40 -16.68 -4.61
CA LYS A 47 9.09 -15.73 -3.54
C LYS A 47 10.00 -14.51 -3.55
N ILE A 48 11.02 -14.49 -4.40
CA ILE A 48 12.00 -13.41 -4.52
C ILE A 48 11.92 -12.81 -5.91
N SER A 49 11.93 -11.48 -5.97
CA SER A 49 11.96 -10.74 -7.22
C SER A 49 12.78 -9.47 -7.06
N LYS A 50 13.45 -9.05 -8.13
CA LYS A 50 14.18 -7.78 -8.20
C LYS A 50 13.45 -6.86 -9.14
N ILE A 51 13.30 -5.62 -8.70
CA ILE A 51 12.64 -4.57 -9.43
C ILE A 51 13.67 -3.47 -9.63
N THR A 52 13.81 -3.01 -10.86
CA THR A 52 14.63 -1.85 -11.19
C THR A 52 13.79 -0.80 -11.90
N LEU A 53 14.23 0.44 -11.83
CA LEU A 53 13.62 1.50 -12.63
C LEU A 53 13.96 1.27 -14.12
N ALA A 54 12.95 1.24 -14.99
CA ALA A 54 13.17 1.05 -16.42
C ALA A 54 13.48 2.37 -17.15
N GLU A 55 13.10 3.50 -16.56
CA GLU A 55 13.32 4.83 -17.12
C GLU A 55 14.59 5.46 -16.57
N GLN A 56 15.32 6.15 -17.43
CA GLN A 56 16.48 6.96 -17.05
C GLN A 56 16.01 8.35 -16.60
N ILE A 57 15.56 8.45 -15.35
CA ILE A 57 15.19 9.73 -14.72
C ILE A 57 16.30 10.22 -13.79
N THR A 58 16.38 11.52 -13.55
CA THR A 58 17.36 12.14 -12.65
C THR A 58 16.86 12.24 -11.20
N TYR A 59 15.55 12.30 -10.99
CA TYR A 59 14.90 12.38 -9.68
C TYR A 59 13.43 11.89 -9.76
N LEU A 60 12.82 11.64 -8.60
CA LEU A 60 11.39 11.31 -8.49
C LEU A 60 10.58 12.59 -8.28
N GLU A 61 9.74 12.95 -9.25
CA GLU A 61 8.83 14.12 -9.14
C GLU A 61 7.66 13.88 -8.18
N LYS A 62 7.31 12.60 -8.00
CA LYS A 62 6.20 12.11 -7.17
C LYS A 62 6.63 10.81 -6.49
N ASP A 63 5.82 10.36 -5.55
CA ASP A 63 6.09 9.12 -4.82
C ASP A 63 6.23 7.90 -5.76
N PHE A 64 7.23 7.06 -5.48
CA PHE A 64 7.38 5.76 -6.11
C PHE A 64 6.47 4.75 -5.40
N ILE A 65 5.43 4.31 -6.11
CA ILE A 65 4.44 3.35 -5.64
C ILE A 65 4.70 2.00 -6.29
N LEU A 66 4.94 0.97 -5.48
CA LEU A 66 5.10 -0.41 -5.91
C LEU A 66 3.99 -1.27 -5.29
N VAL A 67 3.25 -1.98 -6.13
CA VAL A 67 2.18 -2.89 -5.72
C VAL A 67 2.63 -4.31 -6.01
N VAL A 68 2.80 -5.10 -4.94
CA VAL A 68 3.20 -6.50 -5.02
C VAL A 68 2.02 -7.38 -4.60
N LYS A 69 1.62 -8.28 -5.49
CA LYS A 69 0.59 -9.30 -5.24
C LYS A 69 1.28 -10.64 -5.02
N SER A 70 0.95 -11.29 -3.91
CA SER A 70 1.47 -12.62 -3.57
C SER A 70 0.30 -13.52 -3.15
N LYS A 71 0.49 -14.82 -3.33
CA LYS A 71 -0.52 -15.82 -3.03
C LYS A 71 -0.74 -15.95 -1.51
N ASP A 72 -1.95 -16.24 -1.07
CA ASP A 72 -2.26 -16.63 0.32
C ASP A 72 -1.85 -15.58 1.37
N LEU A 73 -1.85 -14.29 1.01
CA LEU A 73 -1.49 -13.21 1.94
C LEU A 73 -2.47 -13.05 3.11
N ASP A 74 -3.63 -13.69 3.04
CA ASP A 74 -4.70 -13.75 4.04
C ASP A 74 -4.57 -14.94 5.00
N GLN A 75 -3.55 -15.79 4.82
CA GLN A 75 -3.24 -16.91 5.71
C GLN A 75 -2.21 -16.52 6.77
N PRO A 76 -2.20 -17.19 7.94
CA PRO A 76 -1.13 -17.04 8.92
C PRO A 76 0.24 -17.32 8.31
N ARG A 77 1.21 -16.45 8.58
CA ARG A 77 2.56 -16.54 8.01
C ARG A 77 3.63 -16.11 9.01
N ALA A 78 4.84 -16.61 8.80
CA ALA A 78 6.00 -16.25 9.59
C ALA A 78 7.19 -15.90 8.68
N PHE A 79 7.93 -14.87 9.05
CA PHE A 79 9.25 -14.56 8.52
C PHE A 79 10.29 -14.83 9.59
N VAL A 80 11.31 -15.61 9.24
CA VAL A 80 12.47 -15.83 10.09
C VAL A 80 13.66 -15.17 9.42
N GLU A 81 14.37 -14.33 10.17
CA GLU A 81 15.60 -13.69 9.75
C GLU A 81 16.71 -14.04 10.74
N TYR A 82 17.91 -14.28 10.20
CA TYR A 82 19.10 -14.55 11.00
C TYR A 82 20.06 -13.38 10.84
N ASN A 83 20.49 -12.81 11.97
CA ASN A 83 21.54 -11.79 11.98
C ASN A 83 22.89 -12.47 12.26
N PRO A 84 23.81 -12.55 11.27
CA PRO A 84 25.12 -13.17 11.46
C PRO A 84 26.04 -12.38 12.39
N GLU A 85 25.86 -11.07 12.54
CA GLU A 85 26.72 -10.24 13.40
C GLU A 85 26.44 -10.45 14.89
N THR A 86 25.18 -10.64 15.24
CA THR A 86 24.73 -10.84 16.63
C THR A 86 24.43 -12.30 16.96
N GLU A 87 24.52 -13.20 15.99
CA GLU A 87 24.17 -14.63 16.09
C GLU A 87 22.73 -14.86 16.59
N THR A 88 21.80 -13.96 16.29
CA THR A 88 20.41 -14.03 16.76
C THR A 88 19.44 -14.35 15.64
N LYS A 89 18.29 -14.94 16.02
CA LYS A 89 17.15 -15.16 15.13
C LYS A 89 16.00 -14.25 15.54
N CYS A 90 15.41 -13.57 14.57
CA CYS A 90 14.19 -12.80 14.75
C CYS A 90 13.06 -13.48 13.98
N VAL A 91 11.87 -13.54 14.59
CA VAL A 91 10.67 -14.08 13.94
C VAL A 91 9.59 -13.02 13.95
N MET A 92 9.08 -12.68 12.77
CA MET A 92 7.88 -11.88 12.61
C MET A 92 6.71 -12.82 12.27
N LEU A 93 5.73 -12.89 13.17
CA LEU A 93 4.52 -13.67 13.00
C LEU A 93 3.37 -12.75 12.59
N THR A 94 2.69 -13.07 11.49
CA THR A 94 1.44 -12.41 11.07
C THR A 94 0.31 -13.42 11.19
N LEU A 95 -0.61 -13.18 12.11
CA LEU A 95 -1.83 -13.97 12.29
C LEU A 95 -3.00 -13.17 11.73
N ILE A 96 -3.71 -13.74 10.75
CA ILE A 96 -4.90 -13.12 10.16
C ILE A 96 -6.11 -13.91 10.65
N PRO A 97 -6.82 -13.42 11.68
CA PRO A 97 -7.99 -14.13 12.19
C PRO A 97 -9.12 -14.03 11.16
N LYS A 98 -9.65 -15.19 10.76
CA LYS A 98 -10.83 -15.29 9.91
C LYS A 98 -12.03 -15.55 10.81
N PHE A 99 -12.82 -14.52 11.05
CA PHE A 99 -14.08 -14.65 11.76
C PHE A 99 -15.19 -14.93 10.76
N ALA A 100 -15.93 -16.03 10.94
CA ALA A 100 -17.24 -16.16 10.34
C ALA A 100 -18.19 -15.25 11.12
N LEU A 101 -18.22 -13.97 10.75
CA LEU A 101 -19.14 -13.01 11.34
C LEU A 101 -20.52 -13.28 10.76
N ASN A 102 -21.43 -13.79 11.58
CA ASN A 102 -22.84 -13.79 11.24
C ASN A 102 -23.30 -12.33 11.15
N THR A 103 -24.06 -12.00 10.10
CA THR A 103 -24.74 -10.71 10.01
C THR A 103 -25.57 -10.51 11.26
N THR A 104 -25.11 -9.59 12.11
CA THR A 104 -25.75 -9.29 13.39
C THR A 104 -26.55 -8.01 13.21
N MET A 105 -27.83 -8.07 13.57
CA MET A 105 -28.69 -6.90 13.67
C MET A 105 -27.96 -5.83 14.49
N THR A 106 -27.65 -4.70 13.86
CA THR A 106 -26.89 -3.63 14.49
C THR A 106 -27.66 -2.32 14.37
N GLU A 107 -27.64 -1.54 15.44
CA GLU A 107 -28.12 -0.16 15.44
C GLU A 107 -26.92 0.77 15.27
N LEU A 108 -26.94 1.62 14.25
CA LEU A 108 -25.86 2.58 13.96
C LEU A 108 -26.32 4.00 14.23
N VAL A 109 -25.57 4.75 15.03
CA VAL A 109 -25.83 6.18 15.28
C VAL A 109 -24.70 7.02 14.68
N PHE A 110 -25.04 7.84 13.69
CA PHE A 110 -24.08 8.68 12.96
C PHE A 110 -24.02 10.07 13.56
N VAL A 111 -23.07 10.33 14.46
CA VAL A 111 -22.88 11.69 15.00
C VAL A 111 -22.02 12.51 14.03
N VAL A 112 -22.61 13.55 13.46
CA VAL A 112 -21.94 14.42 12.47
C VAL A 112 -21.65 15.80 13.05
N ASP A 113 -20.38 16.23 13.01
CA ASP A 113 -20.02 17.60 13.37
C ASP A 113 -20.61 18.61 12.37
N ARG A 114 -21.28 19.63 12.90
CA ARG A 114 -21.89 20.74 12.14
C ARG A 114 -21.30 22.10 12.52
N SER A 115 -20.12 22.11 13.14
CA SER A 115 -19.38 23.31 13.50
C SER A 115 -19.09 24.20 12.28
N GLY A 116 -18.71 25.46 12.52
CA GLY A 116 -18.45 26.43 11.46
C GLY A 116 -17.37 25.99 10.46
N SER A 117 -16.37 25.21 10.89
CA SER A 117 -15.32 24.66 10.02
C SER A 117 -15.83 23.60 9.05
N MET A 118 -16.99 23.01 9.31
CA MET A 118 -17.61 22.05 8.42
C MET A 118 -18.37 22.72 7.27
N SER A 119 -18.51 24.04 7.29
CA SER A 119 -19.25 24.79 6.27
C SER A 119 -18.70 24.52 4.86
N TYR A 120 -19.62 24.42 3.90
CA TYR A 120 -19.33 24.19 2.47
C TYR A 120 -18.82 22.77 2.16
N GLU A 121 -17.60 22.64 1.65
CA GLU A 121 -17.06 21.41 1.07
C GLU A 121 -16.93 20.24 2.05
N PRO A 122 -16.48 20.42 3.32
CA PRO A 122 -16.40 19.32 4.27
C PRO A 122 -17.77 18.70 4.57
N MET A 123 -18.80 19.52 4.80
CA MET A 123 -20.17 19.02 5.02
C MET A 123 -20.73 18.31 3.79
N LYS A 124 -20.44 18.82 2.58
CA LYS A 124 -20.85 18.16 1.33
C LYS A 124 -20.23 16.76 1.20
N LYS A 125 -18.93 16.63 1.50
CA LYS A 125 -18.24 15.32 1.50
C LYS A 125 -18.76 14.41 2.61
N ALA A 126 -19.04 14.94 3.80
CA ALA A 126 -19.63 14.18 4.90
C ALA A 126 -21.00 13.61 4.50
N ALA A 127 -21.85 14.41 3.85
CA ALA A 127 -23.14 13.96 3.34
C ALA A 127 -23.00 12.87 2.27
N GLN A 128 -22.06 13.02 1.33
CA GLN A 128 -21.78 12.01 0.30
C GLN A 128 -21.27 10.68 0.90
N ALA A 129 -20.38 10.77 1.90
CA ALA A 129 -19.90 9.59 2.61
C ALA A 129 -21.03 8.90 3.39
N LEU A 130 -21.88 9.68 4.07
CA LEU A 130 -23.06 9.16 4.78
C LEU A 130 -24.03 8.46 3.82
N GLU A 131 -24.28 9.02 2.64
CA GLU A 131 -25.11 8.39 1.60
C GLU A 131 -24.57 7.01 1.19
N LEU A 132 -23.25 6.89 1.00
CA LEU A 132 -22.62 5.59 0.69
C LEU A 132 -22.74 4.60 1.85
N LEU A 133 -22.58 5.07 3.09
CA LEU A 133 -22.72 4.23 4.28
C LEU A 133 -24.15 3.70 4.42
N LEU A 134 -25.16 4.56 4.29
CA LEU A 134 -26.56 4.18 4.37
C LEU A 134 -26.95 3.19 3.26
N ARG A 135 -26.43 3.35 2.04
CA ARG A 135 -26.64 2.38 0.94
C ARG A 135 -25.96 1.03 1.16
N SER A 136 -24.95 0.98 2.03
CA SER A 136 -24.18 -0.24 2.32
C SER A 136 -24.70 -0.99 3.54
N LEU A 137 -25.70 -0.44 4.26
CA LEU A 137 -26.29 -1.10 5.42
C LEU A 137 -27.10 -2.32 4.99
N PRO A 138 -27.01 -3.46 5.73
CA PRO A 138 -27.92 -4.58 5.57
C PRO A 138 -29.38 -4.14 5.79
N GLU A 139 -30.33 -4.79 5.10
CA GLU A 139 -31.77 -4.45 5.14
C GLU A 139 -32.37 -4.49 6.56
N ASP A 140 -31.82 -5.36 7.43
CA ASP A 140 -32.35 -5.58 8.76
C ASP A 140 -31.69 -4.70 9.86
N CYS A 141 -30.82 -3.76 9.48
CA CYS A 141 -30.18 -2.85 10.43
C CYS A 141 -31.03 -1.60 10.71
N TYR A 142 -30.94 -1.09 11.95
CA TYR A 142 -31.51 0.20 12.31
C TYR A 142 -30.43 1.28 12.25
N PHE A 143 -30.81 2.52 11.95
CA PHE A 143 -29.89 3.64 12.00
C PHE A 143 -30.56 4.93 12.47
N ASN A 144 -29.73 5.85 12.98
CA ASN A 144 -30.08 7.22 13.27
C ASN A 144 -28.92 8.16 12.92
N VAL A 145 -29.20 9.42 12.62
CA VAL A 145 -28.21 10.46 12.24
C VAL A 145 -28.40 11.70 13.10
#